data_AF-A0A9Q4HN00-F1
#
_entry.id   AF-A0A9Q4HN00-F1
#
_cell.length_a   1.000
_cell.length_b   1.000
_cell.length_c   1.000
_cell.angle_alpha   90.00
_cell.angle_beta   90.00
_cell.angle_gamma   90.00
#
_symmetry.space_group_name_H-M   'P 1'
#
loop_
_entity.id
_entity.type
_entity.pdbx_description
1 polymer ?
#
loop_
_entity_poly.entity_id
_entity_poly.type
_entity_poly.pdbx_seq_one_letter_code
_entity_poly.pdbx_strand_id
1 'polypeptide(L)'
;MKRFLLPFVMMLVFSAESIFTDLVHFPFVTDDQVLAPRFLMLVLIFMSAFINQKHAMIYGFIFGLLYDMNYTSLLGVYMFGFAGLCYLASKAFKVLHTNAFVVILIAVLAVSVLEFYVFGIQSLIHKDIMTFNGFVLDRFIPTILLNIVAALILVLPFRLFFMSLKKELRDE
;
A
#
# COMPACT_ATOMS: atom_id res chain seq x y z
N MET A 1 11.49 -23.13 4.24
CA MET A 1 12.38 -21.96 4.55
C MET A 1 11.84 -20.63 4.01
N LYS A 2 10.97 -20.61 2.99
CA LYS A 2 10.44 -19.36 2.43
C LYS A 2 9.32 -18.68 3.25
N ARG A 3 8.81 -19.31 4.31
CA ARG A 3 7.87 -18.66 5.25
C ARG A 3 8.47 -17.44 5.96
N PHE A 4 9.75 -17.48 6.33
CA PHE A 4 10.48 -16.33 6.87
C PHE A 4 10.84 -15.29 5.79
N LEU A 5 10.80 -15.69 4.52
CA LEU A 5 11.12 -14.80 3.39
C LEU A 5 10.03 -13.74 3.20
N LEU A 6 8.76 -14.07 3.47
CA LEU A 6 7.66 -13.12 3.33
C LEU A 6 7.76 -11.92 4.29
N PRO A 7 7.92 -12.09 5.63
CA PRO A 7 8.13 -10.95 6.52
C PRO A 7 9.42 -10.19 6.21
N PHE A 8 10.49 -10.87 5.79
CA PHE A 8 11.72 -10.22 5.35
C PHE A 8 11.52 -9.33 4.12
N VAL A 9 10.83 -9.82 3.08
CA VAL A 9 10.49 -9.03 1.89
C VAL A 9 9.60 -7.85 2.24
N MET A 10 8.62 -8.05 3.13
CA MET A 10 7.76 -6.95 3.60
C MET A 10 8.55 -5.87 4.35
N MET A 11 9.53 -6.25 5.17
CA MET A 11 10.45 -5.31 5.80
C MET A 11 11.29 -4.57 4.76
N LEU A 12 11.82 -5.26 3.75
CA LEU A 12 12.56 -4.61 2.67
C LEU A 12 11.69 -3.60 1.90
N VAL A 13 10.44 -3.94 1.61
CA VAL A 13 9.50 -3.02 0.95
C VAL A 13 9.21 -1.81 1.83
N PHE A 14 8.99 -2.03 3.13
CA PHE A 14 8.77 -0.95 4.09
C PHE A 14 9.97 -0.01 4.16
N SER A 15 11.18 -0.55 4.29
CA SER A 15 12.42 0.25 4.29
C SER A 15 12.65 0.94 2.95
N ALA A 16 12.32 0.30 1.82
CA ALA A 16 12.43 0.91 0.50
C ALA A 16 11.47 2.10 0.35
N GLU A 17 10.27 2.02 0.93
CA GLU A 17 9.32 3.15 0.98
C GLU A 17 9.89 4.34 1.77
N SER A 18 10.51 4.06 2.93
CA SER A 18 11.23 5.07 3.72
C SER A 18 12.32 5.76 2.90
N ILE A 19 13.22 4.96 2.34
CA ILE A 19 14.39 5.42 1.60
C ILE A 19 13.97 6.20 0.36
N PHE A 20 12.91 5.77 -0.33
CA PHE A 20 12.41 6.44 -1.52
C PHE A 20 11.90 7.84 -1.18
N THR A 21 11.19 7.98 -0.06
CA THR A 21 10.67 9.27 0.40
C THR A 21 11.82 10.26 0.68
N ASP A 22 12.92 9.77 1.23
CA ASP A 22 14.07 10.62 1.63
C ASP A 22 15.05 10.91 0.48
N LEU A 23 15.24 9.98 -0.46
CA LEU A 23 16.31 10.07 -1.47
C LEU A 23 15.83 10.48 -2.87
N VAL A 24 14.54 10.32 -3.18
CA VAL A 24 14.03 10.53 -4.54
C VAL A 24 13.38 11.89 -4.67
N HIS A 25 14.15 12.85 -5.16
CA HIS A 25 13.65 14.16 -5.59
C HIS A 25 13.52 14.18 -7.10
N PHE A 26 12.29 14.38 -7.60
CA PHE A 26 12.05 14.51 -9.02
C PHE A 26 12.12 15.98 -9.43
N PRO A 27 12.87 16.34 -10.50
CA PRO A 27 13.08 17.73 -10.89
C PRO A 27 11.82 18.44 -11.41
N PHE A 28 10.72 17.71 -11.63
CA PHE A 28 9.42 18.22 -12.07
C PHE A 28 8.38 18.32 -10.93
N VAL A 29 8.76 17.96 -9.71
CA VAL A 29 7.94 18.09 -8.51
C VAL A 29 8.33 19.42 -7.84
N THR A 30 7.36 20.33 -7.70
CA THR A 30 7.57 21.59 -6.97
C THR A 30 7.73 21.34 -5.47
N ASP A 31 8.40 22.25 -4.76
CA ASP A 31 8.65 22.13 -3.31
C ASP A 31 7.36 21.97 -2.47
N ASP A 32 6.22 22.45 -2.99
CA ASP A 32 4.91 22.33 -2.34
C ASP A 32 4.23 20.96 -2.55
N GLN A 33 4.74 20.14 -3.47
CA GLN A 33 4.14 18.84 -3.80
C GLN A 33 4.73 17.71 -2.95
N VAL A 34 3.85 16.86 -2.44
CA VAL A 34 4.22 15.70 -1.60
C VAL A 34 3.94 14.41 -2.35
N LEU A 35 5.00 13.70 -2.73
CA LEU A 35 4.89 12.35 -3.29
C LEU A 35 5.02 11.32 -2.17
N ALA A 36 3.91 10.65 -1.87
CA ALA A 36 3.92 9.52 -0.94
C ALA A 36 4.05 8.19 -1.71
N PRO A 37 5.22 7.53 -1.73
CA PRO A 37 5.28 6.15 -2.20
C PRO A 37 4.42 5.28 -1.27
N ARG A 38 3.54 4.43 -1.82
CA ARG A 38 2.67 3.51 -1.06
C ARG A 38 2.96 2.06 -1.42
N PHE A 39 4.25 1.71 -1.51
CA PHE A 39 4.71 0.40 -1.97
C PHE A 39 4.22 -0.73 -1.07
N LEU A 40 4.21 -0.50 0.25
CA LEU A 40 3.71 -1.46 1.22
C LEU A 40 2.24 -1.78 0.95
N MET A 41 1.43 -0.75 0.71
CA MET A 41 0.01 -0.91 0.37
C MET A 41 -0.18 -1.71 -0.93
N LEU A 42 0.60 -1.41 -1.98
CA LEU A 42 0.56 -2.16 -3.23
C LEU A 42 0.87 -3.66 -3.01
N VAL A 43 1.95 -3.96 -2.29
CA VAL A 43 2.37 -5.34 -2.02
C VAL A 43 1.36 -6.09 -1.16
N LEU A 44 0.72 -5.42 -0.19
CA LEU A 44 -0.37 -5.99 0.60
C LEU A 44 -1.61 -6.36 -0.25
N ILE A 45 -1.95 -5.54 -1.24
CA ILE A 45 -3.03 -5.86 -2.19
C ILE A 45 -2.63 -7.01 -3.11
N PHE A 46 -1.38 -7.06 -3.56
CA PHE A 46 -0.87 -8.19 -4.33
C PHE A 46 -0.89 -9.49 -3.51
N MET A 47 -0.60 -9.41 -2.21
CA MET A 47 -0.73 -10.53 -1.28
C MET A 47 -2.18 -11.02 -1.17
N SER A 48 -3.15 -10.09 -1.11
CA SER A 48 -4.59 -10.41 -1.11
C SER A 48 -4.99 -11.15 -2.39
N ALA A 49 -4.44 -10.74 -3.54
CA ALA A 49 -4.74 -11.33 -4.84
C ALA A 49 -4.12 -12.73 -5.02
N PHE A 50 -2.83 -12.87 -4.69
CA PHE A 50 -2.04 -14.03 -5.09
C PHE A 50 -1.87 -15.07 -3.98
N ILE A 51 -1.87 -14.69 -2.69
CA ILE A 51 -1.78 -15.63 -1.57
C ILE A 51 -3.19 -15.97 -1.06
N ASN A 52 -3.68 -15.20 -0.09
CA ASN A 52 -5.00 -15.31 0.51
C ASN A 52 -5.31 -14.09 1.40
N GLN A 53 -6.60 -13.93 1.70
CA GLN A 53 -7.14 -12.85 2.54
C GLN A 53 -6.51 -12.82 3.94
N LYS A 54 -6.37 -13.97 4.60
CA LYS A 54 -5.93 -14.04 6.00
C LYS A 54 -4.51 -13.47 6.17
N HIS A 55 -3.59 -13.86 5.30
CA HIS A 55 -2.21 -13.39 5.34
C HIS A 55 -2.18 -11.88 5.06
N ALA A 56 -2.83 -11.42 3.99
CA ALA A 56 -2.82 -9.99 3.67
C ALA A 56 -3.41 -9.10 4.77
N MET A 57 -4.46 -9.55 5.46
CA MET A 57 -5.02 -8.83 6.62
C MET A 57 -4.08 -8.82 7.82
N ILE A 58 -3.49 -9.97 8.19
CA ILE A 58 -2.55 -10.05 9.33
C ILE A 58 -1.32 -9.18 9.06
N TYR A 59 -0.75 -9.28 7.87
CA TYR A 59 0.40 -8.46 7.48
C TYR A 59 0.02 -6.99 7.37
N GLY A 60 -1.17 -6.66 6.84
CA GLY A 60 -1.67 -5.29 6.82
C GLY A 60 -1.84 -4.71 8.21
N PHE A 61 -2.31 -5.49 9.18
CA PHE A 61 -2.43 -5.08 10.57
C PHE A 61 -1.06 -4.85 11.21
N ILE A 62 -0.15 -5.83 11.13
CA ILE A 62 1.18 -5.73 11.74
C ILE A 62 2.00 -4.59 11.13
N PHE A 63 2.10 -4.54 9.79
CA PHE A 63 2.87 -3.49 9.12
C PHE A 63 2.18 -2.14 9.15
N GLY A 64 0.84 -2.09 9.21
CA GLY A 64 0.12 -0.83 9.44
C GLY A 64 0.39 -0.26 10.83
N LEU A 65 0.47 -1.11 11.86
CA LEU A 65 0.89 -0.68 13.20
C LEU A 65 2.34 -0.17 13.21
N LEU A 66 3.26 -0.89 12.54
CA LEU A 66 4.64 -0.42 12.39
C LEU A 66 4.72 0.91 11.63
N TYR A 67 3.85 1.09 10.63
CA TYR A 67 3.76 2.34 9.88
C TYR A 67 3.29 3.48 10.80
N ASP A 68 2.22 3.25 11.57
CA ASP A 68 1.71 4.24 12.52
C ASP A 68 2.80 4.67 13.52
N MET A 69 3.58 3.72 14.05
CA MET A 69 4.66 3.99 15.02
C MET A 69 5.83 4.80 14.45
N ASN A 70 6.15 4.65 13.16
CA ASN A 70 7.32 5.30 12.55
C ASN A 70 6.98 6.63 11.87
N TYR A 71 5.77 6.77 11.34
CA TYR A 71 5.42 7.87 10.44
C TYR A 71 4.30 8.78 10.95
N THR A 72 3.62 8.42 12.02
CA THR A 72 2.45 9.17 12.49
C THR A 72 2.48 9.40 13.98
N SER A 73 1.78 10.44 14.43
CA SER A 73 1.51 10.69 15.85
C SER A 73 0.29 9.92 16.38
N LEU A 74 -0.46 9.24 15.51
CA LEU A 74 -1.74 8.61 15.83
C LEU A 74 -1.71 7.11 15.52
N LEU A 75 -1.69 6.30 16.59
CA LEU A 75 -1.75 4.85 16.46
C LEU A 75 -3.12 4.40 15.96
N GLY A 76 -3.11 3.50 14.98
CA GLY A 76 -4.29 2.77 14.52
C GLY A 76 -4.78 3.16 13.13
N VAL A 77 -4.41 4.34 12.61
CA VAL A 77 -4.92 4.82 11.32
C VAL A 77 -4.51 3.88 10.20
N TYR A 78 -3.21 3.66 10.00
CA TYR A 78 -2.72 2.74 8.98
C TYR A 78 -2.92 1.28 9.38
N MET A 79 -2.85 0.93 10.67
CA MET A 79 -3.16 -0.42 11.15
C MET A 79 -4.54 -0.90 10.70
N PHE A 80 -5.58 -0.10 10.93
CA PHE A 80 -6.94 -0.45 10.52
C PHE A 80 -7.17 -0.21 9.02
N GLY A 81 -6.60 0.86 8.46
CA GLY A 81 -6.70 1.18 7.04
C GLY A 81 -6.15 0.06 6.15
N PHE A 82 -4.92 -0.40 6.39
CA PHE A 82 -4.30 -1.48 5.61
C PHE A 82 -5.06 -2.80 5.75
N ALA A 83 -5.34 -3.23 6.99
CA ALA A 83 -6.06 -4.48 7.22
C ALA A 83 -7.47 -4.46 6.59
N GLY A 84 -8.18 -3.34 6.72
CA GLY A 84 -9.51 -3.14 6.13
C GLY A 84 -9.49 -3.15 4.60
N LEU A 85 -8.54 -2.45 3.98
CA LEU A 85 -8.41 -2.43 2.53
C LEU A 85 -7.98 -3.79 1.96
N CYS A 86 -7.12 -4.54 2.65
CA CYS A 86 -6.82 -5.93 2.29
C CYS A 86 -8.06 -6.83 2.33
N TYR A 87 -8.91 -6.66 3.35
CA TYR A 87 -10.18 -7.38 3.45
C TYR A 87 -11.10 -7.05 2.26
N LEU A 88 -11.31 -5.76 1.98
CA LEU A 88 -12.18 -5.31 0.88
C LEU A 88 -11.64 -5.77 -0.48
N ALA A 89 -10.34 -5.64 -0.72
CA ALA A 89 -9.71 -6.11 -1.95
C ALA A 89 -9.85 -7.62 -2.12
N SER A 90 -9.67 -8.39 -1.05
CA SER A 90 -9.88 -9.84 -1.10
C SER A 90 -11.32 -10.22 -1.47
N LYS A 91 -12.31 -9.42 -1.07
CA LYS A 91 -13.71 -9.62 -1.49
C LYS A 91 -13.91 -9.22 -2.95
N ALA A 92 -13.31 -8.12 -3.39
CA ALA A 92 -13.34 -7.69 -4.79
C ALA A 92 -12.75 -8.78 -5.72
N PHE A 93 -11.62 -9.38 -5.38
CA PHE A 93 -11.00 -10.48 -6.15
C PHE A 93 -11.79 -11.79 -6.16
N LYS A 94 -12.81 -11.96 -5.30
CA LYS A 94 -13.72 -13.12 -5.40
C LYS A 94 -14.78 -12.92 -6.50
N VAL A 95 -15.13 -11.68 -6.78
CA VAL A 95 -16.12 -11.30 -7.79
C VAL A 95 -15.44 -11.02 -9.13
N LEU A 96 -14.28 -10.38 -9.09
CA LEU A 96 -13.49 -9.98 -10.24
C LEU A 96 -12.41 -11.02 -10.54
N HIS A 97 -12.23 -11.37 -11.81
CA HIS A 97 -11.16 -12.29 -12.20
C HIS A 97 -9.78 -11.73 -11.87
N THR A 98 -8.99 -12.50 -11.12
CA THR A 98 -7.62 -12.14 -10.73
C THR A 98 -6.64 -12.22 -11.91
N ASN A 99 -6.66 -11.20 -12.77
CA ASN A 99 -5.63 -10.96 -13.78
C ASN A 99 -4.72 -9.79 -13.36
N ALA A 100 -3.55 -9.64 -13.99
CA ALA A 100 -2.58 -8.62 -13.60
C ALA A 100 -3.15 -7.19 -13.69
N PHE A 101 -4.00 -6.91 -14.69
CA PHE A 101 -4.62 -5.62 -14.88
C PHE A 101 -5.61 -5.26 -13.75
N VAL A 102 -6.48 -6.20 -13.38
CA VAL A 102 -7.44 -6.05 -12.27
C VAL A 102 -6.71 -5.87 -10.93
N VAL A 103 -5.59 -6.59 -10.73
CA VAL A 103 -4.77 -6.45 -9.53
C VAL A 103 -4.16 -5.04 -9.42
N ILE A 104 -3.62 -4.50 -10.51
CA ILE A 104 -3.11 -3.11 -10.55
C ILE A 104 -4.23 -2.12 -10.26
N LEU A 105 -5.39 -2.27 -10.93
CA LEU A 105 -6.54 -1.38 -10.73
C LEU A 105 -7.01 -1.36 -9.27
N ILE A 106 -7.18 -2.53 -8.64
CA ILE A 106 -7.58 -2.62 -7.24
C ILE A 106 -6.50 -2.05 -6.33
N ALA A 107 -5.22 -2.24 -6.63
CA ALA A 107 -4.13 -1.68 -5.84
C ALA A 107 -4.11 -0.15 -5.86
N VAL A 108 -4.23 0.46 -7.05
CA VAL A 108 -4.30 1.92 -7.20
C VAL A 108 -5.57 2.49 -6.56
N LEU A 109 -6.71 1.81 -6.70
CA LEU A 109 -7.94 2.20 -6.02
C LEU A 109 -7.77 2.14 -4.50
N ALA A 110 -7.14 1.09 -3.97
CA ALA A 110 -6.91 0.95 -2.55
C ALA A 110 -5.98 2.05 -2.01
N VAL A 111 -4.92 2.41 -2.75
CA VAL A 111 -4.09 3.58 -2.44
C VAL A 111 -4.93 4.87 -2.45
N SER A 112 -5.82 5.03 -3.42
CA SER A 112 -6.69 6.21 -3.50
C SER A 112 -7.59 6.32 -2.28
N VAL A 113 -8.27 5.22 -1.92
CA VAL A 113 -9.13 5.17 -0.74
C VAL A 113 -8.34 5.40 0.54
N LEU A 114 -7.12 4.87 0.63
CA LEU A 114 -6.23 5.11 1.76
C LEU A 114 -5.88 6.59 1.92
N GLU A 115 -5.48 7.29 0.84
CA GLU A 115 -5.16 8.72 0.90
C GLU A 115 -6.35 9.55 1.40
N PHE A 116 -7.55 9.30 0.86
CA PHE A 116 -8.76 9.97 1.31
C PHE A 116 -9.13 9.62 2.76
N TYR A 117 -8.96 8.35 3.16
CA TYR A 117 -9.19 7.91 4.52
C TYR A 117 -8.27 8.64 5.50
N VAL A 118 -6.97 8.67 5.21
CA VAL A 118 -5.96 9.34 6.04
C VAL A 118 -6.21 10.85 6.11
N PHE A 119 -6.51 11.49 4.97
CA PHE A 119 -6.85 12.91 4.94
C PHE A 119 -8.12 13.21 5.76
N GLY A 120 -9.15 12.38 5.61
CA GLY A 120 -10.40 12.50 6.38
C GLY A 120 -10.18 12.41 7.88
N ILE A 121 -9.39 11.42 8.34
CA ILE A 121 -9.06 11.30 9.77
C ILE A 121 -8.25 12.51 10.26
N GLN A 122 -7.25 12.96 9.49
CA GLN A 122 -6.45 14.12 9.89
C GLN A 122 -7.26 15.42 9.95
N SER A 123 -8.22 15.61 9.04
CA SER A 123 -9.15 16.75 9.04
C SER A 123 -10.06 16.82 10.26
N LEU A 124 -10.36 15.69 10.90
CA LEU A 124 -11.18 15.65 12.11
C LEU A 124 -10.38 16.01 13.36
N ILE A 125 -9.07 15.81 13.33
CA ILE A 125 -8.21 15.92 14.51
C ILE A 125 -7.45 17.26 14.53
N HIS A 126 -6.94 17.69 13.38
CA HIS A 126 -6.13 18.91 13.26
C HIS A 126 -6.95 20.04 12.63
N LYS A 127 -6.89 21.24 13.23
CA LYS A 127 -7.58 22.43 12.72
C LYS A 127 -6.87 23.08 11.53
N ASP A 128 -5.55 23.00 11.48
CA ASP A 128 -4.71 23.62 10.44
C ASP A 128 -4.18 22.55 9.48
N ILE A 129 -5.09 21.90 8.75
CA ILE A 129 -4.70 21.00 7.66
C ILE A 129 -4.77 21.72 6.31
N MET A 130 -4.01 21.20 5.35
CA MET A 130 -4.09 21.58 3.95
C MET A 130 -5.56 21.56 3.48
N THR A 131 -5.95 22.55 2.68
CA THR A 131 -7.29 22.59 2.08
C THR A 131 -7.54 21.36 1.21
N PHE A 132 -8.81 20.98 1.01
CA PHE A 132 -9.15 19.85 0.15
C PHE A 132 -8.57 19.99 -1.27
N ASN A 133 -8.58 21.21 -1.84
CA ASN A 133 -8.02 21.46 -3.16
C ASN A 133 -6.50 21.25 -3.18
N GLY A 134 -5.80 21.77 -2.17
CA GLY A 134 -4.35 21.52 -2.00
C GLY A 134 -4.06 20.02 -1.84
N PHE A 135 -4.86 19.31 -1.03
CA PHE A 135 -4.70 17.86 -0.88
C PHE A 135 -4.80 17.13 -2.23
N VAL A 136 -5.79 17.49 -3.06
CA VAL A 136 -5.98 16.83 -4.35
C VAL A 136 -4.82 17.12 -5.31
N LEU A 137 -4.45 18.39 -5.46
CA LEU A 137 -3.47 18.83 -6.45
C LEU A 137 -2.03 18.56 -6.02
N ASP A 138 -1.71 18.83 -4.76
CA ASP A 138 -0.33 18.87 -4.29
C ASP A 138 0.13 17.52 -3.72
N ARG A 139 -0.81 16.66 -3.30
CA ARG A 139 -0.49 15.36 -2.68
C ARG A 139 -1.11 14.18 -3.40
N PHE A 140 -2.43 14.17 -3.60
CA PHE A 140 -3.16 13.01 -4.11
C PHE A 140 -2.77 12.68 -5.55
N ILE A 141 -2.86 13.62 -6.49
CA ILE A 141 -2.55 13.37 -7.90
C ILE A 141 -1.08 12.90 -8.07
N PRO A 142 -0.07 13.59 -7.52
CA PRO A 142 1.33 13.14 -7.61
C PRO A 142 1.52 11.73 -7.01
N THR A 143 0.91 11.48 -5.85
CA THR A 143 0.96 10.17 -5.18
C THR A 143 0.35 9.06 -6.03
N ILE A 144 -0.82 9.28 -6.62
CA ILE A 144 -1.48 8.28 -7.47
C ILE A 144 -0.66 7.99 -8.72
N LEU A 145 -0.13 9.01 -9.38
CA LEU A 145 0.72 8.82 -10.57
C LEU A 145 1.97 7.98 -10.24
N LEU A 146 2.66 8.31 -9.14
CA LEU A 146 3.81 7.54 -8.66
C LEU A 146 3.43 6.07 -8.40
N ASN A 147 2.31 5.84 -7.70
CA ASN A 147 1.89 4.50 -7.33
C ASN A 147 1.35 3.67 -8.50
N ILE A 148 0.80 4.30 -9.55
CA ILE A 148 0.46 3.61 -10.81
C ILE A 148 1.73 3.06 -11.46
N VAL A 149 2.77 3.88 -11.58
CA VAL A 149 4.05 3.46 -12.16
C VAL A 149 4.67 2.34 -11.32
N ALA A 150 4.69 2.51 -10.00
CA ALA A 150 5.19 1.48 -9.09
C ALA A 150 4.39 0.17 -9.20
N ALA A 151 3.06 0.23 -9.29
CA ALA A 151 2.22 -0.95 -9.42
C ALA A 151 2.52 -1.72 -10.73
N LEU A 152 2.72 -1.02 -11.84
CA LEU A 152 3.08 -1.62 -13.12
C LEU A 152 4.43 -2.36 -13.05
N ILE A 153 5.42 -1.78 -12.39
CA ILE A 153 6.76 -2.37 -12.24
C ILE A 153 6.73 -3.55 -11.26
N LEU A 154 6.07 -3.38 -10.11
CA LEU A 154 6.10 -4.35 -9.02
C LEU A 154 5.17 -5.56 -9.23
N VAL A 155 4.10 -5.44 -10.03
CA VAL A 155 3.12 -6.55 -10.16
C VAL A 155 3.77 -7.82 -10.71
N LEU A 156 4.72 -7.71 -11.64
CA LEU A 156 5.37 -8.87 -12.28
C LEU A 156 6.25 -9.66 -11.31
N PRO A 157 7.27 -9.07 -10.65
CA PRO A 157 8.12 -9.80 -9.73
C PRO A 157 7.32 -10.36 -8.55
N PHE A 158 6.37 -9.59 -8.00
CA PHE A 158 5.57 -10.04 -6.86
C PHE A 158 4.57 -11.13 -7.23
N ARG A 159 4.00 -11.13 -8.43
CA ARG A 159 3.15 -12.23 -8.89
C ARG A 159 3.93 -13.55 -8.91
N LEU A 160 5.13 -13.56 -9.50
CA LEU A 160 5.97 -14.76 -9.55
C LEU A 160 6.35 -15.24 -8.15
N PHE A 161 6.78 -14.30 -7.30
CA PHE A 161 7.15 -14.58 -5.91
C PHE A 161 5.99 -15.19 -5.10
N PHE A 162 4.84 -14.54 -5.09
CA PHE A 162 3.69 -14.98 -4.30
C PHE A 162 3.05 -16.26 -4.83
N MET A 163 3.05 -16.49 -6.15
CA MET A 163 2.60 -17.77 -6.71
C MET A 163 3.52 -18.92 -6.32
N SER A 164 4.84 -18.70 -6.26
CA SER A 164 5.78 -19.70 -5.75
C SER A 164 5.53 -20.01 -4.28
N LEU A 165 5.28 -18.98 -3.47
CA LEU A 165 5.06 -19.15 -2.04
C LEU A 165 3.71 -19.84 -1.73
N LYS A 166 2.66 -19.54 -2.50
CA LYS A 166 1.34 -20.15 -2.31
C LYS A 166 1.34 -21.67 -2.54
N LYS A 167 2.15 -22.17 -3.46
CA LYS A 167 2.29 -23.63 -3.69
C LYS A 167 2.85 -24.31 -2.45
N GLU A 168 3.95 -23.80 -1.91
CA GLU A 168 4.61 -24.32 -0.70
C GLU A 168 3.69 -24.26 0.53
N LEU A 169 2.85 -23.22 0.66
CA LEU A 169 1.87 -23.12 1.74
C LEU A 169 0.70 -24.12 1.63
N ARG A 170 0.49 -24.76 0.48
CA ARG A 170 -0.61 -25.71 0.23
C ARG A 170 -0.14 -27.18 0.28
N ASP A 171 1.15 -27.42 0.07
CA ASP A 171 1.75 -28.75 0.04
C ASP A 171 2.18 -29.24 1.45
N GLU A 172 1.86 -28.47 2.50
CA GLU A 172 1.92 -28.81 3.93
C GLU A 172 0.51 -28.90 4.52
#